data_AF-A0A0D3AH76-F1
#
_entry.id   AF-A0A0D3AH76-F1
#
_cell.length_a   1.000
_cell.length_b   1.000
_cell.length_c   1.000
_cell.angle_alpha   90.00
_cell.angle_beta   90.00
_cell.angle_gamma   90.00
#
_symmetry.space_group_name_H-M   'P 1'
#
loop_
_entity.id
_entity.type
_entity.pdbx_description
1 polymer ?
#
loop_
_entity_poly.entity_id
_entity_poly.type
_entity_poly.pdbx_seq_one_letter_code
_entity_poly.pdbx_strand_id
1 'polypeptide(L)' 'MTNSMAHETLKTALAETLVSYYAFAGEIVTNPTGEPEILCNNRGVDFMEAGADVDLRELNLYD' A
#
# COMPACT_ATOMS: atom_id res chain seq x y z
N MET A 1 -1.11 -1.41 24.48
CA MET A 1 -0.43 -1.66 23.20
C MET A 1 -0.45 -0.34 22.45
N THR A 2 0.69 0.30 22.25
CA THR A 2 0.77 1.60 21.57
C THR A 2 0.55 1.41 20.07
N ASN A 3 -0.19 2.33 19.43
CA ASN A 3 -0.46 2.33 17.97
C ASN A 3 0.81 2.12 17.11
N SER A 4 1.98 2.50 17.62
CA SER A 4 3.29 2.34 17.00
C SER A 4 3.67 0.89 16.64
N MET A 5 3.29 -0.12 17.43
CA MET A 5 3.74 -1.50 17.16
C MET A 5 2.99 -2.14 15.98
N ALA A 6 1.71 -1.83 15.81
CA ALA A 6 0.89 -2.37 14.72
C ALA A 6 1.33 -1.79 13.37
N HIS A 7 1.64 -0.49 13.32
CA HIS A 7 2.15 0.17 12.13
C HIS A 7 3.46 -0.45 11.65
N GLU A 8 4.49 -0.54 12.51
CA GLU A 8 5.78 -1.11 12.07
C GLU A 8 5.68 -2.57 11.63
N THR A 9 4.80 -3.34 12.28
CA THR A 9 4.50 -4.73 11.87
C THR A 9 3.89 -4.76 10.47
N LEU A 10 2.92 -3.88 10.16
CA LEU A 10 2.28 -3.80 8.85
C LEU A 10 3.26 -3.35 7.75
N LYS A 11 4.10 -2.34 8.01
CA LYS A 11 5.13 -1.89 7.04
C LYS A 11 6.14 -3.00 6.73
N THR A 12 6.58 -3.72 7.75
CA THR A 12 7.53 -4.85 7.59
C THR A 12 6.91 -5.98 6.77
N ALA A 13 5.71 -6.43 7.16
CA ALA A 13 5.02 -7.50 6.44
C ALA A 13 4.70 -7.12 4.98
N LEU A 14 4.36 -5.85 4.72
CA LEU A 14 4.15 -5.34 3.37
C LEU A 14 5.43 -5.39 2.53
N ALA A 15 6.56 -4.95 3.09
CA ALA A 15 7.85 -5.02 2.40
C ALA A 15 8.26 -6.46 2.05
N GLU A 16 8.06 -7.41 2.96
CA GLU A 16 8.31 -8.84 2.71
C GLU A 16 7.37 -9.40 1.63
N THR A 17 6.10 -9.02 1.66
CA THR A 17 5.10 -9.46 0.68
C THR A 17 5.44 -8.94 -0.73
N LEU A 18 5.90 -7.70 -0.85
CA LEU A 18 6.30 -7.10 -2.12
C LEU A 18 7.48 -7.81 -2.79
N VAL A 19 8.23 -8.66 -2.08
CA VAL A 19 9.24 -9.52 -2.73
C VAL A 19 8.59 -10.51 -3.69
N SER A 20 7.48 -11.15 -3.27
CA SER A 20 6.73 -12.09 -4.12
C SER A 20 5.78 -11.36 -5.08
N TYR A 21 5.33 -10.16 -4.69
CA TYR A 21 4.35 -9.33 -5.40
C TYR A 21 4.99 -8.05 -5.96
N TYR A 22 6.20 -8.16 -6.51
CA TYR A 22 7.06 -7.03 -6.90
C TYR A 22 6.42 -6.08 -7.91
N ALA A 23 5.51 -6.56 -8.77
CA ALA A 23 4.82 -5.72 -9.74
C ALA A 23 4.02 -4.58 -9.08
N PHE A 24 3.52 -4.77 -7.84
CA PHE A 24 2.80 -3.73 -7.10
C PHE A 24 3.71 -2.61 -6.60
N ALA A 25 5.03 -2.84 -6.51
CA ALA A 25 6.02 -1.82 -6.16
C ALA A 25 6.58 -1.08 -7.41
N GLY A 26 5.97 -1.28 -8.58
CA GLY A 26 6.36 -0.66 -9.84
C GLY A 26 5.50 0.54 -10.24
N GLU A 27 5.75 1.06 -11.43
CA GLU A 27 5.05 2.21 -12.00
C GLU A 27 4.43 1.87 -13.35
N ILE A 28 3.25 2.41 -13.65
CA ILE A 28 2.68 2.31 -15.00
C ILE A 28 3.40 3.31 -15.90
N VAL A 29 4.03 2.81 -16.96
CA VAL A 29 4.72 3.61 -17.97
C VAL A 29 4.19 3.25 -19.36
N THR A 30 4.47 4.08 -20.35
CA THR A 30 4.17 3.78 -21.76
C THR A 30 5.39 3.15 -22.40
N ASN A 31 5.21 1.98 -23.02
CA ASN A 31 6.27 1.28 -23.72
C ASN A 31 6.56 1.95 -25.09
N PRO A 32 7.62 1.51 -25.83
CA PRO A 32 7.94 2.06 -27.14
C PRO A 32 6.86 1.87 -28.22
N THR A 33 5.93 0.92 -28.05
CA THR A 33 4.80 0.69 -28.97
C THR A 33 3.57 1.53 -28.61
N GLY A 34 3.62 2.31 -27.53
CA GLY A 34 2.52 3.18 -27.08
C GLY A 34 1.53 2.49 -26.13
N GLU A 35 1.82 1.26 -25.69
CA GLU A 35 0.96 0.50 -24.79
C GLU A 35 1.39 0.66 -23.32
N PRO A 36 0.46 0.56 -22.36
CA PRO A 36 0.80 0.62 -20.94
C PRO A 36 1.54 -0.65 -20.48
N GLU A 37 2.59 -0.48 -19.70
CA GLU A 37 3.32 -1.56 -19.04
C GLU A 37 3.67 -1.20 -17.59
N ILE A 38 3.98 -2.20 -16.77
CA ILE A 38 4.44 -2.00 -15.40
C ILE A 38 5.96 -2.06 -15.36
N LEU A 39 6.59 -0.93 -15.10
CA LEU A 39 8.01 -0.84 -14.80
C LEU A 39 8.26 -1.30 -13.36
N CYS A 40 8.75 -2.53 -13.19
CA CYS A 40 9.07 -3.13 -11.89
C CYS A 40 10.41 -2.60 -11.32
N ASN A 41 10.48 -1.30 -11.00
CA ASN A 41 11.69 -0.61 -10.54
C ASN A 41 11.83 -0.52 -9.00
N ASN A 42 10.98 -1.21 -8.25
CA ASN A 42 10.93 -1.15 -6.79
C ASN A 42 10.79 0.29 -6.25
N ARG A 43 10.07 1.17 -6.96
CA ARG A 43 9.71 2.51 -6.48
C ARG A 43 8.99 2.45 -5.13
N GLY A 44 8.28 1.36 -4.88
CA GLY A 44 7.57 1.10 -3.63
C GLY A 44 6.09 1.43 -3.75
N VAL A 45 5.40 1.35 -2.61
CA VAL A 45 3.97 1.62 -2.49
C VAL A 45 3.75 2.71 -1.46
N ASP A 46 2.74 3.54 -1.69
CA ASP A 46 2.33 4.54 -0.72
C ASP A 46 1.63 3.85 0.47
N PHE A 47 2.16 4.07 1.66
CA PHE A 47 1.58 3.60 2.92
C PHE A 47 1.15 4.82 3.74
N MET A 48 -0.15 4.97 3.98
CA MET A 48 -0.72 6.11 4.68
C MET A 48 -1.38 5.70 5.98
N GLU A 49 -1.26 6.56 6.99
CA GLU A 49 -1.87 6.39 8.30
C GLU A 49 -2.86 7.53 8.53
N ALA A 50 -4.04 7.18 9.05
CA ALA A 50 -5.09 8.14 9.35
C ALA A 50 -5.70 7.83 10.72
N GLY A 51 -6.21 8.87 11.37
CA GLY A 51 -6.98 8.79 12.59
C GLY A 51 -8.35 9.42 12.39
N ALA A 52 -9.34 8.93 13.15
CA ALA A 52 -10.69 9.47 13.15
C ALA A 52 -11.18 9.60 14.60
N ASP A 53 -11.85 10.71 14.92
CA ASP A 53 -12.43 10.97 16.24
C ASP A 53 -13.87 10.44 16.30
N VAL A 54 -14.02 9.14 16.03
CA VAL A 54 -15.29 8.40 16.05
C VAL A 54 -14.99 6.93 16.30
N ASP A 55 -15.84 6.27 17.07
CA ASP A 55 -15.69 4.85 17.34
C ASP A 55 -15.99 4.03 16.08
N LEU A 56 -15.22 2.96 15.83
CA LEU A 56 -15.41 2.09 14.65
C LEU A 56 -16.85 1.54 14.55
N ARG A 57 -17.51 1.30 15.69
CA ARG A 57 -18.89 0.78 15.76
C ARG A 57 -19.94 1.81 15.37
N GLU A 58 -19.56 3.08 15.33
CA GLU A 58 -20.43 4.22 14.99
C GLU A 58 -20.29 4.60 13.50
N LEU A 59 -19.32 4.02 12.78
CA LEU A 59 -19.16 4.23 11.34
C LEU A 59 -20.29 3.55 10.56
N ASN A 60 -21.00 4.30 9.73
CA ASN A 60 -21.86 3.73 8.71
C ASN A 60 -21.01 3.31 7.49
N LEU A 61 -20.92 2.00 7.24
CA LEU A 61 -20.10 1.41 6.16
C LEU A 61 -20.93 0.99 4.92
N TYR A 62 -22.24 1.23 4.92
CA TYR A 62 -23.17 0.67 3.93
C TYR A 62 -23.88 1.71 3.06
N ASP A 63 -23.51 2.98 3.18
CA ASP A 63 -24.02 4.08 2.35
C ASP A 63 -23.08 4.38 1.17
#